data_AF-A0A4S3JSR7-F1
#
_entry.id   AF-A0A4S3JSR7-F1
#
_cell.length_a   1.000
_cell.length_b   1.000
_cell.length_c   1.000
_cell.angle_alpha   90.00
_cell.angle_beta   90.00
_cell.angle_gamma   90.00
#
_symmetry.space_group_name_H-M   'P 1'
#
loop_
_entity.id
_entity.type
_entity.pdbx_description
1 polymer ?
#
loop_
_entity_poly.entity_id
_entity_poly.type
_entity_poly.pdbx_seq_one_letter_code
_entity_poly.pdbx_strand_id
1 'polypeptide(L)'
;MDHYDSDSSGFEEEGDFTDTGVLLGYAAEDVIEDTISHLGGWPSWLDGATPPPAEFASCKVCNQPMVLLLELHGDLPDHFPDNERRLYLFSCPRKACSKKNGSIRALRASRRLKDQRAPSKKVENQEPPKEEQRPEAPKQDLGASLFGSTSLTGSVSANANPFSSSSATSTLSGNNPFAVPAATPTALISQSTKLASSQPAPANSLSESFADKVRVSSPPPTTKTPEASGPSAPWPSQSAFPEPYKHYYLDAEYETLSRPSTPAVPENVTIDSTEEEAGGGSSVELKDALESQLDKAFIKFSTRLAHNPEQVLRYEFRGSPILYSQTDAVAKFFHDSKGASSGARVTTVGSGRIRIPRCEYCGSERVFELQLVPHAISVLEEDRDGIGMGPKDDAGMEWGTIILGVCSKDCAPDKVGVTGWREEWAGVQWEESK
;
A
#
# COMPACT_ATOMS: atom_id res chain seq x y z
N MET A 1 47.74 36.21 -38.20
CA MET A 1 47.85 35.17 -37.17
C MET A 1 46.95 35.61 -36.04
N ASP A 2 45.68 35.27 -36.19
CA ASP A 2 44.60 36.19 -35.83
C ASP A 2 43.85 35.62 -34.63
N HIS A 3 43.50 36.49 -33.68
CA HIS A 3 42.97 36.04 -32.41
C HIS A 3 41.60 35.40 -32.57
N TYR A 4 41.42 34.25 -31.92
CA TYR A 4 40.13 33.59 -31.76
C TYR A 4 39.31 34.41 -30.74
N ASP A 5 38.52 35.36 -31.21
CA ASP A 5 37.41 35.87 -30.41
C ASP A 5 36.30 34.81 -30.42
N SER A 6 36.21 34.12 -29.28
CA SER A 6 35.25 33.04 -29.03
C SER A 6 34.10 33.57 -28.18
N ASP A 7 33.40 34.59 -28.68
CA ASP A 7 32.09 34.96 -28.15
C ASP A 7 31.14 33.77 -28.43
N SER A 8 30.90 32.93 -27.43
CA SER A 8 30.02 33.15 -26.28
C SER A 8 28.59 32.79 -26.68
N SER A 9 28.00 31.89 -25.90
CA SER A 9 26.71 31.26 -26.16
C SER A 9 25.62 32.29 -26.47
N GLY A 10 24.82 32.04 -27.52
CA GLY A 10 23.54 32.69 -27.70
C GLY A 10 22.62 32.34 -26.53
N PHE A 11 22.66 33.16 -25.49
CA PHE A 11 21.89 32.99 -24.27
C PHE A 11 20.47 33.54 -24.49
N GLU A 12 19.73 32.89 -25.38
CA GLU A 12 18.33 33.21 -25.70
C GLU A 12 17.39 32.74 -24.57
N GLU A 13 17.49 33.44 -23.44
CA GLU A 13 16.47 33.59 -22.38
C GLU A 13 15.71 32.30 -22.01
N GLU A 14 16.46 31.23 -21.78
CA GLU A 14 15.94 29.97 -21.24
C GLU A 14 15.30 30.24 -19.87
N GLY A 15 13.96 30.16 -19.81
CA GLY A 15 13.18 30.67 -18.69
C GLY A 15 13.48 29.95 -17.36
N ASP A 16 13.34 30.68 -16.26
CA ASP A 16 13.68 30.24 -14.89
C ASP A 16 12.64 29.24 -14.32
N PHE A 17 12.51 28.10 -15.01
CA PHE A 17 11.64 26.97 -14.70
C PHE A 17 12.43 25.81 -14.09
N THR A 18 11.75 24.93 -13.36
CA THR A 18 12.35 23.73 -12.76
C THR A 18 11.41 22.53 -12.89
N ASP A 19 11.88 21.49 -13.56
CA ASP A 19 11.09 20.28 -13.78
C ASP A 19 11.05 19.40 -12.52
N THR A 20 9.96 18.66 -12.34
CA THR A 20 9.80 17.68 -11.26
C THR A 20 9.59 16.27 -11.78
N GLY A 21 9.77 15.26 -10.91
CA GLY A 21 9.51 13.86 -11.24
C GLY A 21 8.02 13.49 -11.41
N VAL A 22 7.10 14.46 -11.39
CA VAL A 22 5.68 14.24 -11.69
C VAL A 22 5.47 14.40 -13.19
N LEU A 23 4.90 13.38 -13.83
CA LEU A 23 4.45 13.46 -15.22
C LEU A 23 3.02 14.03 -15.25
N LEU A 24 2.79 15.05 -16.07
CA LEU A 24 1.46 15.61 -16.33
C LEU A 24 0.87 14.97 -17.58
N GLY A 25 -0.45 14.91 -17.64
CA GLY A 25 -1.19 14.57 -18.86
C GLY A 25 -2.08 15.71 -19.30
N TYR A 26 -2.05 16.03 -20.59
CA TYR A 26 -2.89 17.04 -21.27
C TYR A 26 -3.80 16.37 -22.30
N ALA A 27 -4.98 16.92 -22.53
CA ALA A 27 -5.93 16.33 -23.47
C ALA A 27 -5.73 16.86 -24.89
N ALA A 28 -5.62 15.95 -25.86
CA ALA A 28 -5.44 16.27 -27.28
C ALA A 28 -6.49 15.59 -28.17
N GLU A 29 -6.93 16.26 -29.24
CA GLU A 29 -7.82 15.66 -30.26
C GLU A 29 -7.03 14.87 -31.32
N ASP A 30 -5.80 15.31 -31.63
CA ASP A 30 -4.91 14.67 -32.60
C ASP A 30 -4.30 13.36 -32.07
N VAL A 31 -3.98 12.44 -32.99
CA VAL A 31 -3.47 11.10 -32.65
C VAL A 31 -1.99 11.16 -32.25
N ILE A 32 -1.70 10.87 -30.98
CA ILE A 32 -0.36 10.80 -30.39
C ILE A 32 0.21 9.36 -30.52
N GLU A 33 1.51 9.19 -30.27
CA GLU A 33 2.18 7.87 -30.29
C GLU A 33 1.57 6.86 -29.29
N ASP A 34 1.14 7.31 -28.10
CA ASP A 34 0.31 6.49 -27.21
C ASP A 34 -1.16 6.53 -27.64
N THR A 35 -1.63 5.39 -28.15
CA THR A 35 -3.03 5.17 -28.56
C THR A 35 -3.83 4.33 -27.55
N ILE A 36 -3.26 4.09 -26.36
CA ILE A 36 -3.86 3.33 -25.25
C ILE A 36 -4.28 4.26 -24.12
N SER A 37 -3.50 5.29 -23.81
CA SER A 37 -3.83 6.27 -22.76
C SER A 37 -4.75 7.37 -23.31
N HIS A 38 -5.99 7.43 -22.82
CA HIS A 38 -7.01 8.39 -23.28
C HIS A 38 -7.96 8.84 -22.17
N LEU A 39 -8.50 10.04 -22.33
CA LEU A 39 -9.53 10.64 -21.48
C LEU A 39 -10.90 10.47 -22.16
N GLY A 40 -11.90 10.03 -21.39
CA GLY A 40 -13.27 9.80 -21.87
C GLY A 40 -13.43 8.54 -22.71
N GLY A 41 -14.18 8.61 -23.82
CA GLY A 41 -14.28 7.52 -24.80
C GLY A 41 -14.90 6.20 -24.31
N TRP A 42 -14.55 5.11 -25.01
CA TRP A 42 -14.89 3.72 -24.65
C TRP A 42 -13.62 2.98 -24.20
N PRO A 43 -13.68 2.11 -23.18
CA PRO A 43 -12.52 1.35 -22.72
C PRO A 43 -12.11 0.27 -23.73
N SER A 44 -10.79 0.14 -23.93
CA SER A 44 -10.16 -0.97 -24.64
C SER A 44 -9.52 -1.93 -23.62
N TRP A 45 -9.66 -3.24 -23.80
CA TRP A 45 -9.21 -4.19 -22.77
C TRP A 45 -7.78 -4.69 -23.02
N LEU A 46 -6.97 -4.76 -21.95
CA LEU A 46 -5.62 -5.34 -21.93
C LEU A 46 -5.54 -6.74 -22.60
N ASP A 47 -6.62 -7.49 -22.52
CA ASP A 47 -6.93 -8.61 -23.41
C ASP A 47 -8.41 -8.55 -23.78
N GLY A 48 -8.70 -8.36 -25.08
CA GLY A 48 -10.06 -8.35 -25.61
C GLY A 48 -10.81 -9.67 -25.44
N ALA A 49 -10.12 -10.80 -25.22
CA ALA A 49 -10.74 -12.08 -24.91
C ALA A 49 -11.10 -12.24 -23.43
N THR A 50 -10.56 -11.41 -22.52
CA THR A 50 -10.84 -11.45 -21.08
C THR A 50 -11.23 -10.07 -20.52
N PRO A 51 -12.40 -9.52 -20.94
CA PRO A 51 -12.96 -8.28 -20.41
C PRO A 51 -13.23 -8.36 -18.89
N PRO A 52 -13.44 -7.22 -18.19
CA PRO A 52 -13.75 -7.23 -16.78
C PRO A 52 -15.09 -7.95 -16.50
N PRO A 53 -15.22 -8.63 -15.35
CA PRO A 53 -16.51 -9.06 -14.83
C PRO A 53 -17.56 -7.94 -14.82
N ALA A 54 -18.79 -8.23 -15.24
CA ALA A 54 -19.86 -7.23 -15.37
C ALA A 54 -20.21 -6.49 -14.06
N GLU A 55 -19.87 -7.04 -12.90
CA GLU A 55 -20.02 -6.37 -11.61
C GLU A 55 -19.18 -5.09 -11.50
N PHE A 56 -18.14 -4.91 -12.33
CA PHE A 56 -17.34 -3.69 -12.38
C PHE A 56 -17.96 -2.59 -13.25
N ALA A 57 -18.87 -2.94 -14.16
CA ALA A 57 -19.53 -1.98 -15.05
C ALA A 57 -20.53 -1.06 -14.33
N SER A 58 -21.00 -1.44 -13.14
CA SER A 58 -22.11 -0.77 -12.46
C SER A 58 -21.70 0.07 -11.24
N CYS A 59 -22.43 1.16 -11.02
CA CYS A 59 -22.24 2.05 -9.88
C CYS A 59 -22.74 1.39 -8.59
N LYS A 60 -21.91 1.33 -7.55
CA LYS A 60 -22.23 0.71 -6.24
C LYS A 60 -23.35 1.45 -5.46
N VAL A 61 -23.79 2.61 -5.94
CA VAL A 61 -24.85 3.44 -5.32
C VAL A 61 -26.22 3.21 -5.96
N CYS A 62 -26.29 3.00 -7.28
CA CYS A 62 -27.57 2.94 -8.02
C CYS A 62 -27.70 1.74 -8.98
N ASN A 63 -26.67 0.90 -9.05
CA ASN A 63 -26.56 -0.29 -9.90
C ASN A 63 -26.75 -0.03 -11.42
N GLN A 64 -26.66 1.23 -11.86
CA GLN A 64 -26.66 1.60 -13.28
C GLN A 64 -25.24 1.54 -13.85
N PRO A 65 -25.08 1.33 -15.18
CA PRO A 65 -23.77 1.34 -15.82
C PRO A 65 -23.02 2.68 -15.69
N MET A 66 -21.69 2.59 -15.65
CA MET A 66 -20.77 3.71 -15.46
C MET A 66 -20.04 4.06 -16.76
N VAL A 67 -19.72 5.35 -16.94
CA VAL A 67 -18.94 5.85 -18.08
C VAL A 67 -17.46 5.90 -17.74
N LEU A 68 -16.59 5.80 -18.74
CA LEU A 68 -15.13 5.90 -18.56
C LEU A 68 -14.73 7.38 -18.42
N LEU A 69 -13.83 7.67 -17.47
CA LEU A 69 -13.13 8.96 -17.35
C LEU A 69 -11.73 8.91 -17.94
N LEU A 70 -11.01 7.82 -17.70
CA LEU A 70 -9.58 7.66 -18.03
C LEU A 70 -9.27 6.17 -18.27
N GLU A 71 -8.65 5.85 -19.40
CA GLU A 71 -7.83 4.65 -19.58
C GLU A 71 -6.35 5.08 -19.61
N LEU A 72 -5.46 4.31 -19.00
CA LEU A 72 -4.02 4.62 -18.96
C LEU A 72 -3.18 3.36 -19.09
N HIS A 73 -2.20 3.39 -19.99
CA HIS A 73 -1.15 2.39 -20.13
C HIS A 73 -0.15 2.46 -18.96
N GLY A 74 -0.52 1.87 -17.82
CA GLY A 74 0.23 2.01 -16.56
C GLY A 74 1.51 1.18 -16.46
N ASP A 75 2.16 0.78 -17.54
CA ASP A 75 3.36 -0.08 -17.48
C ASP A 75 4.50 0.61 -16.71
N LEU A 76 5.11 -0.11 -15.76
CA LEU A 76 6.19 0.39 -14.90
C LEU A 76 7.39 -0.58 -14.97
N PRO A 77 8.17 -0.57 -16.06
CA PRO A 77 9.28 -1.51 -16.26
C PRO A 77 10.33 -1.43 -15.15
N ASP A 78 10.60 -0.26 -14.58
CA ASP A 78 11.58 -0.07 -13.48
C ASP A 78 11.14 -0.64 -12.13
N HIS A 79 9.88 -1.05 -12.00
CA HIS A 79 9.32 -1.62 -10.77
C HIS A 79 8.77 -3.03 -10.95
N PHE A 80 8.22 -3.33 -12.13
CA PHE A 80 7.53 -4.59 -12.44
C PHE A 80 7.87 -5.07 -13.87
N PRO A 81 9.15 -5.34 -14.23
CA PRO A 81 9.61 -5.62 -15.61
C PRO A 81 9.09 -6.92 -16.26
N ASP A 82 8.24 -7.67 -15.56
CA ASP A 82 7.57 -8.88 -16.03
C ASP A 82 6.03 -8.75 -16.03
N ASN A 83 5.49 -7.58 -15.68
CA ASN A 83 4.06 -7.30 -15.66
C ASN A 83 3.72 -6.24 -16.70
N GLU A 84 2.60 -6.47 -17.40
CA GLU A 84 1.92 -5.52 -18.27
C GLU A 84 0.58 -5.16 -17.60
N ARG A 85 0.19 -3.90 -17.58
CA ARG A 85 -1.00 -3.44 -16.84
C ARG A 85 -1.65 -2.19 -17.42
N ARG A 86 -2.97 -2.09 -17.23
CA ARG A 86 -3.77 -0.90 -17.56
C ARG A 86 -4.65 -0.49 -16.40
N LEU A 87 -4.85 0.81 -16.29
CA LEU A 87 -5.70 1.44 -15.28
C LEU A 87 -6.93 2.03 -15.96
N TYR A 88 -8.07 1.97 -15.26
CA TYR A 88 -9.34 2.50 -15.73
C TYR A 88 -10.04 3.20 -14.58
N LEU A 89 -10.44 4.45 -14.77
CA LEU A 89 -11.33 5.18 -13.85
C LEU A 89 -12.71 5.33 -14.47
N PHE A 90 -13.75 4.87 -13.78
CA PHE A 90 -15.14 4.98 -14.20
C PHE A 90 -15.91 5.90 -13.25
N SER A 91 -16.89 6.66 -13.77
CA SER A 91 -17.82 7.48 -12.99
C SER A 91 -19.28 7.13 -13.26
N CYS A 92 -20.13 7.39 -12.27
CA CYS A 92 -21.58 7.35 -12.41
C CYS A 92 -22.07 8.75 -12.83
N PRO A 93 -22.67 8.94 -14.03
CA PRO A 93 -23.07 10.25 -14.51
C PRO A 93 -24.32 10.81 -13.81
N ARG A 94 -24.93 10.06 -12.89
CA ARG A 94 -26.17 10.48 -12.20
C ARG A 94 -25.82 11.33 -10.97
N LYS A 95 -26.15 12.62 -10.97
CA LYS A 95 -25.96 13.58 -9.85
C LYS A 95 -26.36 13.03 -8.47
N ALA A 96 -27.41 12.21 -8.39
CA ALA A 96 -27.84 11.55 -7.14
C ALA A 96 -26.84 10.53 -6.56
N CYS A 97 -25.76 10.19 -7.29
CA CYS A 97 -24.66 9.33 -6.86
C CYS A 97 -23.40 10.14 -6.52
N SER A 98 -23.24 11.36 -7.03
CA SER A 98 -22.15 12.27 -6.69
C SER A 98 -22.02 12.47 -5.18
N LYS A 99 -20.79 12.72 -4.71
CA LYS A 99 -20.47 12.89 -3.27
C LYS A 99 -20.75 11.65 -2.40
N LYS A 100 -20.97 10.46 -3.00
CA LYS A 100 -21.14 9.15 -2.30
C LYS A 100 -20.05 8.14 -2.71
N ASN A 101 -19.64 7.29 -1.77
CA ASN A 101 -18.63 6.26 -2.01
C ASN A 101 -19.10 5.21 -3.04
N GLY A 102 -18.20 4.79 -3.95
CA GLY A 102 -18.51 3.84 -5.02
C GLY A 102 -19.32 4.42 -6.20
N SER A 103 -19.45 5.75 -6.27
CA SER A 103 -19.91 6.48 -7.46
C SER A 103 -18.82 6.70 -8.51
N ILE A 104 -17.55 6.61 -8.08
CA ILE A 104 -16.37 6.46 -8.92
C ILE A 104 -15.71 5.14 -8.52
N ARG A 105 -15.14 4.42 -9.50
CA ARG A 105 -14.50 3.12 -9.31
C ARG A 105 -13.22 3.04 -10.13
N ALA A 106 -12.20 2.38 -9.59
CA ALA A 106 -10.92 2.19 -10.25
C ALA A 106 -10.64 0.70 -10.48
N LEU A 107 -10.32 0.33 -11.72
CA LEU A 107 -9.90 -1.02 -12.07
C LEU A 107 -8.43 -1.02 -12.50
N ARG A 108 -7.72 -2.07 -12.11
CA ARG A 108 -6.42 -2.43 -12.69
C ARG A 108 -6.54 -3.79 -13.36
N ALA A 109 -6.22 -3.84 -14.64
CA ALA A 109 -5.93 -5.08 -15.35
C ALA A 109 -4.42 -5.34 -15.26
N SER A 110 -3.99 -6.57 -14.96
CA SER A 110 -2.57 -6.93 -15.01
C SER A 110 -2.34 -8.35 -15.52
N ARG A 111 -1.35 -8.49 -16.39
CA ARG A 111 -0.92 -9.73 -17.05
C ARG A 111 0.57 -9.95 -16.78
N ARG A 112 0.96 -11.13 -16.31
CA ARG A 112 2.39 -11.51 -16.23
C ARG A 112 2.88 -11.93 -17.60
N LEU A 113 3.94 -11.30 -18.09
CA LEU A 113 4.64 -11.62 -19.33
C LEU A 113 5.63 -12.78 -19.16
N LYS A 114 6.24 -12.93 -17.97
CA LYS A 114 7.24 -13.97 -17.67
C LYS A 114 6.92 -14.71 -16.37
N ASP A 115 7.36 -15.96 -16.27
CA ASP A 115 7.16 -16.80 -15.08
C ASP A 115 8.18 -16.40 -14.01
N GLN A 116 7.75 -15.70 -12.96
CA GLN A 116 8.61 -15.29 -11.83
C GLN A 116 8.93 -16.44 -10.86
N ARG A 117 9.31 -17.59 -11.43
CA ARG A 117 10.15 -18.57 -10.73
C ARG A 117 11.52 -17.94 -10.61
N ALA A 118 11.90 -17.57 -9.39
CA ALA A 118 13.28 -17.24 -9.08
C ALA A 118 14.20 -18.30 -9.70
N PRO A 119 15.35 -17.93 -10.31
CA PRO A 119 16.20 -18.88 -11.00
C PRO A 119 16.64 -19.96 -10.00
N SER A 120 16.02 -21.13 -10.11
CA SER A 120 16.50 -22.34 -9.46
C SER A 120 17.92 -22.50 -9.95
N LYS A 121 18.89 -22.32 -9.03
CA LYS A 121 20.31 -22.39 -9.35
C LYS A 121 20.50 -23.67 -10.17
N LYS A 122 20.83 -23.51 -11.46
CA LYS A 122 21.25 -24.65 -12.27
C LYS A 122 22.47 -25.18 -11.53
N VAL A 123 22.31 -26.34 -10.89
CA VAL A 123 23.44 -27.12 -10.44
C VAL A 123 24.13 -27.50 -11.73
N GLU A 124 25.18 -26.75 -12.05
CA GLU A 124 26.03 -27.02 -13.18
C GLU A 124 26.62 -28.40 -12.92
N ASN A 125 26.16 -29.39 -13.67
CA ASN A 125 26.71 -30.74 -13.64
C ASN A 125 28.11 -30.67 -14.25
N GLN A 126 29.08 -30.23 -13.45
CA GLN A 126 30.49 -30.39 -13.74
C GLN A 126 30.75 -31.89 -13.87
N GLU A 127 31.12 -32.31 -15.08
CA GLU A 127 31.43 -33.72 -15.34
C GLU A 127 32.61 -34.13 -14.46
N PRO A 128 32.52 -35.25 -13.70
CA PRO A 128 33.66 -35.72 -12.92
C PRO A 128 34.79 -36.16 -13.88
N PRO A 129 36.07 -35.86 -13.56
CA PRO A 129 37.19 -36.34 -14.35
C PRO A 129 37.18 -37.88 -14.48
N LYS A 130 37.52 -38.39 -15.67
CA LYS A 130 37.68 -39.82 -15.88
C LYS A 130 38.89 -40.34 -15.12
N GLU A 131 38.68 -41.37 -14.32
CA GLU A 131 39.72 -42.14 -13.63
C GLU A 131 39.83 -43.54 -14.26
N GLU A 132 41.05 -44.07 -14.41
CA GLU A 132 41.31 -45.34 -15.09
C GLU A 132 41.22 -46.57 -14.17
N GLN A 133 41.34 -47.78 -14.74
CA GLN A 133 40.66 -48.97 -14.21
C GLN A 133 41.52 -49.92 -13.35
N ARG A 134 41.00 -50.21 -12.13
CA ARG A 134 40.96 -51.56 -11.47
C ARG A 134 42.30 -52.21 -11.03
N PRO A 135 42.31 -53.28 -10.19
CA PRO A 135 41.24 -54.26 -9.89
C PRO A 135 40.82 -54.47 -8.41
N GLU A 136 39.87 -55.39 -8.22
CA GLU A 136 39.18 -55.81 -6.98
C GLU A 136 40.05 -56.83 -6.16
N ALA A 137 39.68 -57.41 -5.02
CA ALA A 137 38.39 -57.71 -4.35
C ALA A 137 38.65 -58.04 -2.84
N PRO A 138 37.67 -58.52 -2.01
CA PRO A 138 36.23 -58.70 -2.20
C PRO A 138 35.36 -57.99 -1.12
N LYS A 139 34.04 -58.21 -1.17
CA LYS A 139 33.04 -57.62 -0.24
C LYS A 139 32.95 -58.44 1.06
N GLN A 140 32.60 -57.79 2.17
CA GLN A 140 32.07 -58.44 3.38
C GLN A 140 30.58 -58.10 3.55
N ASP A 141 29.83 -58.99 4.22
CA ASP A 141 28.38 -59.06 4.13
C ASP A 141 27.65 -58.53 5.38
N LEU A 142 26.47 -57.94 5.18
CA LEU A 142 25.74 -57.15 6.18
C LEU A 142 24.98 -57.97 7.23
N GLY A 143 25.07 -59.31 7.20
CA GLY A 143 24.38 -60.18 8.15
C GLY A 143 25.06 -60.31 9.53
N ALA A 144 26.37 -60.10 9.64
CA ALA A 144 27.14 -60.51 10.83
C ALA A 144 27.11 -59.53 12.01
N SER A 145 26.89 -58.23 11.76
CA SER A 145 26.94 -57.20 12.82
C SER A 145 25.65 -57.05 13.64
N LEU A 146 24.58 -57.82 13.34
CA LEU A 146 23.28 -57.67 13.99
C LEU A 146 23.01 -58.65 15.15
N PHE A 147 23.79 -59.74 15.26
CA PHE A 147 23.58 -60.80 16.28
C PHE A 147 24.90 -61.30 16.89
N GLY A 148 25.66 -60.39 17.52
CA GLY A 148 26.96 -60.68 18.12
C GLY A 148 26.91 -61.24 19.55
N SER A 149 26.65 -62.53 19.73
CA SER A 149 26.79 -63.21 21.02
C SER A 149 28.19 -63.85 21.18
N THR A 150 28.87 -63.55 22.30
CA THR A 150 29.78 -64.41 23.12
C THR A 150 30.47 -65.64 22.47
N SER A 151 31.77 -65.93 22.66
CA SER A 151 32.66 -65.48 23.77
C SER A 151 34.14 -65.93 23.65
N LEU A 152 35.00 -65.24 24.42
CA LEU A 152 36.22 -65.72 25.12
C LEU A 152 37.49 -66.21 24.37
N THR A 153 38.56 -65.41 24.46
CA THR A 153 39.92 -65.68 25.03
C THR A 153 40.71 -64.36 24.88
N GLY A 154 41.35 -63.71 25.86
CA GLY A 154 42.17 -64.13 27.00
C GLY A 154 43.66 -63.99 26.59
N SER A 155 44.54 -63.15 27.14
CA SER A 155 44.56 -62.22 28.31
C SER A 155 45.59 -61.07 28.00
N VAL A 156 45.81 -59.97 28.75
CA VAL A 156 46.12 -59.77 30.19
C VAL A 156 45.91 -58.29 30.63
N SER A 157 45.75 -58.06 31.95
CA SER A 157 46.07 -56.85 32.74
C SER A 157 45.53 -55.45 32.38
N ALA A 158 45.20 -54.55 33.31
CA ALA A 158 44.87 -54.71 34.75
C ALA A 158 44.26 -53.40 35.32
N ASN A 159 43.05 -53.48 35.90
CA ASN A 159 42.68 -52.86 37.20
C ASN A 159 41.21 -53.15 37.55
N ALA A 160 40.92 -53.39 38.84
CA ALA A 160 39.57 -53.56 39.36
C ALA A 160 39.48 -53.08 40.82
N ASN A 161 38.34 -52.51 41.19
CA ASN A 161 38.05 -51.95 42.52
C ASN A 161 37.95 -53.05 43.59
N PRO A 162 38.29 -52.76 44.86
CA PRO A 162 37.29 -52.92 45.94
C PRO A 162 37.40 -51.97 47.16
N PHE A 163 36.46 -52.14 48.10
CA PHE A 163 36.42 -51.68 49.51
C PHE A 163 35.71 -50.36 49.90
N SER A 164 34.41 -50.53 50.17
CA SER A 164 33.61 -50.08 51.33
C SER A 164 34.28 -49.37 52.53
N SER A 165 33.58 -48.42 53.18
CA SER A 165 32.98 -48.54 54.55
C SER A 165 32.96 -47.28 55.47
N SER A 166 32.00 -47.27 56.40
CA SER A 166 31.93 -46.57 57.72
C SER A 166 32.04 -45.03 57.84
N SER A 167 30.87 -44.39 58.05
CA SER A 167 30.37 -43.80 59.31
C SER A 167 31.21 -42.87 60.23
N ALA A 168 30.49 -41.86 60.78
CA ALA A 168 30.83 -40.97 61.92
C ALA A 168 31.92 -39.90 61.62
N THR A 169 31.95 -38.67 62.17
CA THR A 169 31.15 -37.93 63.19
C THR A 169 31.31 -36.38 62.91
N SER A 170 30.81 -35.35 63.62
CA SER A 170 30.02 -35.17 64.87
C SER A 170 29.46 -33.72 64.96
N THR A 171 28.37 -33.53 65.73
CA THR A 171 27.99 -32.33 66.54
C THR A 171 28.02 -30.91 65.94
N LEU A 172 26.89 -30.20 66.04
CA LEU A 172 26.72 -29.12 67.04
C LEU A 172 25.22 -28.80 67.27
N SER A 173 24.84 -28.46 68.50
CA SER A 173 23.44 -28.22 68.92
C SER A 173 23.29 -26.88 69.64
N GLY A 174 22.13 -26.24 69.50
CA GLY A 174 21.68 -25.10 70.32
C GLY A 174 20.41 -25.45 71.10
N ASN A 175 20.18 -24.79 72.24
CA ASN A 175 19.22 -25.22 73.27
C ASN A 175 17.91 -24.39 73.30
N ASN A 176 16.76 -25.08 73.52
CA ASN A 176 15.70 -24.89 74.55
C ASN A 176 15.54 -23.55 75.34
N PRO A 177 14.41 -23.29 76.07
CA PRO A 177 13.00 -23.76 75.95
C PRO A 177 11.95 -22.61 76.24
N PHE A 178 10.81 -22.93 76.91
CA PHE A 178 9.65 -22.09 77.36
C PHE A 178 8.57 -21.80 76.27
N ALA A 179 7.34 -22.33 76.35
CA ALA A 179 6.15 -21.96 77.19
C ALA A 179 5.35 -20.76 76.60
N VAL A 180 4.00 -20.65 76.59
CA VAL A 180 2.83 -21.33 77.23
C VAL A 180 1.58 -21.29 76.26
N PRO A 181 0.42 -21.93 76.54
CA PRO A 181 -0.65 -22.20 75.54
C PRO A 181 -2.02 -21.49 75.70
N ALA A 182 -2.85 -21.64 74.66
CA ALA A 182 -4.34 -21.75 74.61
C ALA A 182 -5.28 -20.54 74.88
N ALA A 183 -6.30 -20.36 74.02
CA ALA A 183 -7.68 -19.94 74.35
C ALA A 183 -8.69 -20.09 73.18
N THR A 184 -9.95 -20.39 73.50
CA THR A 184 -11.22 -20.19 72.72
C THR A 184 -12.22 -19.51 73.70
N PRO A 185 -13.55 -19.27 73.44
CA PRO A 185 -14.44 -19.52 72.29
C PRO A 185 -15.39 -18.31 71.97
N THR A 186 -16.68 -18.58 71.60
CA THR A 186 -17.86 -17.67 71.45
C THR A 186 -18.04 -17.08 70.02
N ALA A 187 -19.09 -17.27 69.21
CA ALA A 187 -20.57 -17.46 69.33
C ALA A 187 -21.36 -16.12 69.43
N LEU A 188 -22.60 -15.90 68.93
CA LEU A 188 -23.72 -16.71 68.39
C LEU A 188 -24.52 -15.95 67.27
N ILE A 189 -25.36 -16.68 66.49
CA ILE A 189 -26.72 -16.25 65.96
C ILE A 189 -26.77 -15.13 64.86
N SER A 190 -27.61 -15.13 63.81
CA SER A 190 -28.75 -16.01 63.43
C SER A 190 -28.95 -16.21 61.91
N GLN A 191 -29.54 -17.37 61.56
CA GLN A 191 -30.59 -17.67 60.55
C GLN A 191 -30.88 -16.67 59.40
N SER A 192 -31.12 -17.08 58.14
CA SER A 192 -31.54 -18.39 57.56
C SER A 192 -31.11 -18.46 56.06
N THR A 193 -31.32 -19.46 55.17
CA THR A 193 -32.30 -20.57 55.09
C THR A 193 -31.76 -21.76 54.24
N LYS A 194 -32.51 -22.89 54.19
CA LYS A 194 -32.48 -24.06 53.27
C LYS A 194 -31.41 -24.08 52.15
N LEU A 195 -30.42 -24.99 52.20
CA LEU A 195 -30.43 -26.41 51.73
C LEU A 195 -30.54 -26.56 50.20
N ALA A 196 -29.66 -27.28 49.47
CA ALA A 196 -28.45 -28.07 49.80
C ALA A 196 -27.60 -28.27 48.50
N SER A 197 -26.52 -29.07 48.37
CA SER A 197 -25.86 -30.09 49.22
C SER A 197 -24.42 -30.41 48.73
N SER A 198 -23.66 -31.18 49.54
CA SER A 198 -22.44 -31.98 49.21
C SER A 198 -21.14 -31.30 48.70
N GLN A 199 -20.00 -31.76 49.24
CA GLN A 199 -18.59 -31.33 49.07
C GLN A 199 -17.71 -32.53 48.58
N PRO A 200 -16.36 -32.46 48.36
CA PRO A 200 -15.35 -31.44 48.72
C PRO A 200 -14.34 -31.01 47.60
N ALA A 201 -13.26 -30.32 48.01
CA ALA A 201 -12.20 -29.64 47.23
C ALA A 201 -11.04 -30.59 46.75
N PRO A 202 -9.88 -30.17 46.15
CA PRO A 202 -9.18 -28.86 46.16
C PRO A 202 -8.70 -28.33 44.78
N ALA A 203 -7.59 -27.57 44.72
CA ALA A 203 -7.28 -26.59 43.68
C ALA A 203 -6.04 -26.87 42.79
N ASN A 204 -5.95 -26.10 41.68
CA ASN A 204 -4.77 -25.72 40.89
C ASN A 204 -3.82 -26.81 40.34
N SER A 205 -3.96 -27.08 39.04
CA SER A 205 -2.83 -27.02 38.08
C SER A 205 -3.34 -26.83 36.64
N LEU A 206 -2.52 -26.25 35.77
CA LEU A 206 -2.85 -26.06 34.35
C LEU A 206 -2.53 -27.33 33.57
N SER A 207 -3.51 -27.87 32.84
CA SER A 207 -3.31 -28.95 31.87
C SER A 207 -3.46 -28.42 30.45
N GLU A 208 -2.38 -28.49 29.67
CA GLU A 208 -2.39 -28.17 28.25
C GLU A 208 -3.35 -29.10 27.49
N SER A 209 -4.18 -28.53 26.61
CA SER A 209 -5.11 -29.33 25.80
C SER A 209 -4.38 -30.03 24.66
N PHE A 210 -4.90 -31.18 24.22
CA PHE A 210 -4.36 -31.96 23.11
C PHE A 210 -4.15 -31.16 21.81
N ALA A 211 -4.88 -30.05 21.63
CA ALA A 211 -4.78 -29.15 20.49
C ALA A 211 -3.34 -28.66 20.21
N ASP A 212 -2.55 -28.35 21.25
CA ASP A 212 -1.19 -27.82 21.07
C ASP A 212 -0.17 -28.88 20.63
N LYS A 213 -0.50 -30.18 20.74
CA LYS A 213 0.33 -31.30 20.26
C LYS A 213 0.00 -31.79 18.85
N VAL A 214 -0.94 -31.16 18.15
CA VAL A 214 -1.32 -31.51 16.75
C VAL A 214 -0.87 -30.43 15.75
N ARG A 215 0.01 -29.51 16.15
CA ARG A 215 0.69 -28.56 15.24
C ARG A 215 1.93 -29.18 14.58
N VAL A 216 1.71 -30.17 13.72
CA VAL A 216 2.74 -30.71 12.82
C VAL A 216 2.38 -30.34 11.37
N SER A 217 3.20 -29.49 10.76
CA SER A 217 3.31 -29.27 9.31
C SER A 217 2.03 -28.88 8.54
N SER A 218 1.45 -27.72 8.88
CA SER A 218 0.66 -26.93 7.93
C SER A 218 1.46 -25.71 7.48
N PRO A 219 1.62 -25.42 6.17
CA PRO A 219 2.10 -24.11 5.73
C PRO A 219 1.12 -23.01 6.17
N PRO A 220 1.56 -21.74 6.30
CA PRO A 220 0.69 -20.66 6.75
C PRO A 220 -0.51 -20.49 5.81
N PRO A 221 -1.71 -20.19 6.34
CA PRO A 221 -2.90 -20.01 5.52
C PRO A 221 -2.70 -18.80 4.59
N THR A 222 -2.54 -19.07 3.29
CA THR A 222 -2.54 -18.02 2.27
C THR A 222 -3.93 -17.39 2.23
N THR A 223 -4.06 -16.20 2.82
CA THR A 223 -5.22 -15.30 2.67
C THR A 223 -5.28 -14.67 1.28
N LYS A 224 -5.19 -15.52 0.25
CA LYS A 224 -5.73 -15.22 -1.07
C LYS A 224 -7.22 -15.52 -1.00
N THR A 225 -8.05 -14.48 -1.10
CA THR A 225 -9.47 -14.65 -1.42
C THR A 225 -9.57 -15.53 -2.67
N PRO A 226 -10.32 -16.65 -2.68
CA PRO A 226 -10.39 -17.50 -3.85
C PRO A 226 -10.96 -16.70 -5.03
N GLU A 227 -10.21 -16.65 -6.12
CA GLU A 227 -10.63 -16.04 -7.38
C GLU A 227 -11.95 -16.71 -7.79
N ALA A 228 -13.02 -15.91 -7.90
CA ALA A 228 -14.39 -16.39 -7.72
C ALA A 228 -14.72 -17.54 -8.67
N SER A 229 -14.91 -18.74 -8.13
CA SER A 229 -14.91 -20.01 -8.89
C SER A 229 -16.23 -20.33 -9.60
N GLY A 230 -17.00 -19.30 -9.95
CA GLY A 230 -18.14 -19.38 -10.87
C GLY A 230 -17.87 -18.52 -12.12
N PRO A 231 -18.53 -18.80 -13.26
CA PRO A 231 -18.38 -17.95 -14.44
C PRO A 231 -18.90 -16.54 -14.15
N SER A 232 -18.02 -15.54 -14.20
CA SER A 232 -18.41 -14.14 -14.11
C SER A 232 -19.34 -13.78 -15.27
N ALA A 233 -20.37 -12.96 -15.00
CA ALA A 233 -21.22 -12.42 -16.06
C ALA A 233 -20.37 -11.59 -17.05
N PRO A 234 -20.57 -11.75 -18.37
CA PRO A 234 -19.81 -11.02 -19.38
C PRO A 234 -20.16 -9.53 -19.36
N TRP A 235 -19.18 -8.67 -19.66
CA TRP A 235 -19.36 -7.22 -19.72
C TRP A 235 -20.56 -6.83 -20.61
N PRO A 236 -21.42 -5.86 -20.20
CA PRO A 236 -22.61 -5.50 -20.98
C PRO A 236 -22.28 -4.95 -22.37
N SER A 237 -23.23 -5.04 -23.30
CA SER A 237 -23.09 -4.37 -24.61
C SER A 237 -23.08 -2.85 -24.45
N GLN A 238 -22.39 -2.14 -25.35
CA GLN A 238 -22.31 -0.66 -25.36
C GLN A 238 -23.70 0.00 -25.29
N SER A 239 -24.71 -0.60 -25.94
CA SER A 239 -26.12 -0.18 -25.91
C SER A 239 -26.81 -0.19 -24.53
N ALA A 240 -26.17 -0.74 -23.50
CA ALA A 240 -26.67 -0.69 -22.12
C ALA A 240 -26.13 0.51 -21.32
N PHE A 241 -25.06 1.15 -21.81
CA PHE A 241 -24.44 2.30 -21.16
C PHE A 241 -25.09 3.62 -21.61
N PRO A 242 -24.97 4.68 -20.80
CA PRO A 242 -25.09 6.05 -21.31
C PRO A 242 -24.09 6.32 -22.43
N GLU A 243 -24.31 7.40 -23.18
CA GLU A 243 -23.32 7.92 -24.11
C GLU A 243 -21.98 8.17 -23.37
N PRO A 244 -20.81 7.83 -23.97
CA PRO A 244 -19.51 8.12 -23.40
C PRO A 244 -19.23 9.63 -23.39
N TYR A 245 -18.16 10.04 -22.74
CA TYR A 245 -17.58 11.36 -22.99
C TYR A 245 -16.80 11.35 -24.32
N LYS A 246 -16.52 12.54 -24.86
CA LYS A 246 -15.61 12.72 -26.00
C LYS A 246 -14.24 12.08 -25.69
N HIS A 247 -13.62 11.47 -26.69
CA HIS A 247 -12.34 10.77 -26.56
C HIS A 247 -11.20 11.74 -26.88
N TYR A 248 -10.28 11.91 -25.94
CA TYR A 248 -9.05 12.68 -26.13
C TYR A 248 -7.82 11.81 -25.87
N TYR A 249 -6.81 11.90 -26.71
CA TYR A 249 -5.49 11.34 -26.43
C TYR A 249 -4.83 12.10 -25.28
N LEU A 250 -3.83 11.49 -24.63
CA LEU A 250 -3.08 12.11 -23.55
C LEU A 250 -1.66 12.43 -24.02
N ASP A 251 -1.34 13.72 -24.17
CA ASP A 251 0.04 14.18 -24.29
C ASP A 251 0.69 14.23 -22.90
N ALA A 252 2.00 14.00 -22.81
CA ALA A 252 2.67 13.69 -21.56
C ALA A 252 4.03 14.41 -21.38
N GLU A 253 4.03 15.45 -20.55
CA GLU A 253 5.22 16.25 -20.23
C GLU A 253 5.53 16.21 -18.73
N TYR A 254 6.77 16.48 -18.33
CA TYR A 254 7.10 16.64 -16.91
C TYR A 254 6.57 17.97 -16.36
N GLU A 255 6.14 17.98 -15.10
CA GLU A 255 5.66 19.21 -14.46
C GLU A 255 6.78 20.25 -14.33
N THR A 256 6.68 21.32 -15.10
CA THR A 256 7.51 22.52 -14.93
C THR A 256 7.00 23.34 -13.74
N LEU A 257 7.91 23.95 -12.97
CA LEU A 257 7.59 24.93 -11.95
C LEU A 257 8.36 26.22 -12.18
N SER A 258 7.63 27.29 -12.45
CA SER A 258 8.18 28.65 -12.49
C SER A 258 8.80 28.99 -11.13
N ARG A 259 10.08 29.34 -11.11
CA ARG A 259 10.76 29.69 -9.86
C ARG A 259 10.13 30.97 -9.26
N PRO A 260 9.91 31.04 -7.94
CA PRO A 260 9.58 32.32 -7.32
C PRO A 260 10.75 33.28 -7.56
N SER A 261 10.46 34.45 -8.15
CA SER A 261 11.47 35.41 -8.60
C SER A 261 12.48 35.70 -7.50
N THR A 262 13.72 35.27 -7.70
CA THR A 262 14.79 35.47 -6.72
C THR A 262 15.01 36.98 -6.57
N PRO A 263 14.84 37.58 -5.38
CA PRO A 263 15.09 39.00 -5.21
C PRO A 263 16.58 39.26 -5.45
N ALA A 264 16.90 39.87 -6.59
CA ALA A 264 18.25 40.23 -6.95
C ALA A 264 18.78 41.26 -5.95
N VAL A 265 19.57 40.80 -4.97
CA VAL A 265 20.27 41.67 -4.02
C VAL A 265 21.37 42.39 -4.81
N PRO A 266 21.29 43.73 -4.99
CA PRO A 266 22.35 44.44 -5.71
C PRO A 266 23.63 44.42 -4.87
N GLU A 267 24.79 44.35 -5.54
CA GLU A 267 26.13 44.17 -4.94
C GLU A 267 26.54 45.27 -3.93
N ASN A 268 25.72 46.31 -3.79
CA ASN A 268 25.93 47.48 -2.94
C ASN A 268 25.33 47.35 -1.52
N VAL A 269 24.59 46.28 -1.21
CA VAL A 269 23.87 46.13 0.08
C VAL A 269 24.66 45.30 1.08
N THR A 270 25.44 45.97 1.92
CA THR A 270 25.97 45.39 3.16
C THR A 270 24.83 45.19 4.15
N ILE A 271 24.43 43.94 4.40
CA ILE A 271 23.41 43.62 5.41
C ILE A 271 24.05 43.67 6.80
N ASP A 272 23.95 44.82 7.46
CA ASP A 272 24.27 44.94 8.89
C ASP A 272 23.06 44.51 9.74
N SER A 273 23.33 43.91 10.91
CA SER A 273 22.30 43.27 11.74
C SER A 273 21.78 44.20 12.83
N THR A 274 20.90 45.13 12.47
CA THR A 274 20.15 45.97 13.43
C THR A 274 18.64 45.94 13.17
N GLU A 275 17.87 46.10 14.23
CA GLU A 275 16.43 45.79 14.32
C GLU A 275 15.52 46.97 13.92
N GLU A 276 14.20 46.71 14.01
CA GLU A 276 13.05 47.63 13.93
C GLU A 276 12.46 48.00 12.54
N GLU A 277 11.16 48.33 12.58
CA GLU A 277 10.21 48.17 11.47
C GLU A 277 10.05 49.39 10.55
N ALA A 278 9.72 49.14 9.28
CA ALA A 278 8.76 49.97 8.55
C ALA A 278 8.11 49.22 7.35
N GLY A 279 6.78 49.19 7.28
CA GLY A 279 6.04 49.15 6.00
C GLY A 279 5.55 47.81 5.43
N GLY A 280 5.83 46.64 6.05
CA GLY A 280 5.46 45.33 5.47
C GLY A 280 4.08 44.76 5.80
N GLY A 281 3.48 45.15 6.93
CA GLY A 281 2.42 44.37 7.61
C GLY A 281 1.19 44.00 6.78
N SER A 282 0.63 44.96 6.03
CA SER A 282 -0.68 44.78 5.38
C SER A 282 -0.75 43.61 4.40
N SER A 283 0.34 43.25 3.72
CA SER A 283 0.33 42.13 2.76
C SER A 283 0.34 40.76 3.46
N VAL A 284 1.07 40.66 4.58
CA VAL A 284 1.15 39.42 5.38
C VAL A 284 -0.15 39.21 6.16
N GLU A 285 -0.69 40.24 6.80
CA GLU A 285 -1.95 40.15 7.54
C GLU A 285 -3.14 39.82 6.61
N LEU A 286 -3.21 40.43 5.42
CA LEU A 286 -4.23 40.09 4.42
C LEU A 286 -4.03 38.66 3.87
N LYS A 287 -2.78 38.21 3.70
CA LYS A 287 -2.50 36.85 3.26
C LYS A 287 -2.87 35.80 4.31
N ASP A 288 -2.54 36.02 5.58
CA ASP A 288 -2.90 35.11 6.67
C ASP A 288 -4.41 35.14 6.98
N ALA A 289 -5.07 36.28 6.79
CA ALA A 289 -6.53 36.39 6.80
C ALA A 289 -7.17 35.61 5.62
N LEU A 290 -6.53 35.58 4.45
CA LEU A 290 -6.98 34.80 3.29
C LEU A 290 -6.67 33.30 3.43
N GLU A 291 -5.51 32.93 3.97
CA GLU A 291 -5.11 31.54 4.33
C GLU A 291 -5.87 30.99 5.56
N SER A 292 -6.71 31.80 6.21
CA SER A 292 -7.67 31.37 7.23
C SER A 292 -9.14 31.46 6.78
N GLN A 293 -9.43 32.15 5.66
CA GLN A 293 -10.73 32.09 4.97
C GLN A 293 -10.81 30.96 3.92
N LEU A 294 -9.68 30.58 3.33
CA LEU A 294 -9.52 29.47 2.39
C LEU A 294 -8.58 28.42 3.00
N ASP A 295 -8.88 27.13 2.87
CA ASP A 295 -7.98 26.07 3.37
C ASP A 295 -6.58 26.22 2.74
N LYS A 296 -5.55 26.18 3.58
CA LYS A 296 -4.13 26.11 3.18
C LYS A 296 -3.87 24.95 2.21
N ALA A 297 -4.68 23.89 2.23
CA ALA A 297 -4.74 22.84 1.22
C ALA A 297 -5.10 23.41 -0.16
N PHE A 298 -6.25 24.08 -0.25
CA PHE A 298 -6.79 24.67 -1.48
C PHE A 298 -5.86 25.74 -2.05
N ILE A 299 -5.23 26.57 -1.21
CA ILE A 299 -4.24 27.56 -1.67
C ILE A 299 -2.98 26.87 -2.21
N LYS A 300 -2.45 25.84 -1.54
CA LYS A 300 -1.33 25.04 -2.08
C LYS A 300 -1.72 24.35 -3.40
N PHE A 301 -2.93 23.82 -3.48
CA PHE A 301 -3.49 23.11 -4.63
C PHE A 301 -3.61 24.03 -5.84
N SER A 302 -4.34 25.14 -5.71
CA SER A 302 -4.53 26.15 -6.76
C SER A 302 -3.21 26.77 -7.21
N THR A 303 -2.33 27.15 -6.29
CA THR A 303 -0.98 27.67 -6.62
C THR A 303 -0.18 26.65 -7.46
N ARG A 304 -0.29 25.36 -7.15
CA ARG A 304 0.49 24.32 -7.84
C ARG A 304 -0.09 23.92 -9.20
N LEU A 305 -1.42 24.00 -9.38
CA LEU A 305 -2.05 23.85 -10.70
C LEU A 305 -1.78 25.07 -11.60
N ALA A 306 -1.71 26.28 -11.05
CA ALA A 306 -1.54 27.52 -11.80
C ALA A 306 -0.25 27.61 -12.64
N HIS A 307 0.75 26.77 -12.37
CA HIS A 307 1.95 26.67 -13.23
C HIS A 307 1.69 25.95 -14.56
N ASN A 308 0.74 25.01 -14.62
CA ASN A 308 0.43 24.21 -15.82
C ASN A 308 -1.10 24.02 -15.90
N PRO A 309 -1.90 25.06 -16.20
CA PRO A 309 -3.34 25.10 -15.90
C PRO A 309 -4.20 24.11 -16.71
N GLU A 310 -3.72 23.67 -17.88
CA GLU A 310 -4.44 22.78 -18.81
C GLU A 310 -4.21 21.28 -18.49
N GLN A 311 -3.44 20.96 -17.45
CA GLN A 311 -3.20 19.57 -17.04
C GLN A 311 -4.54 18.91 -16.63
N VAL A 312 -4.85 17.73 -17.17
CA VAL A 312 -6.02 16.92 -16.78
C VAL A 312 -5.65 15.81 -15.78
N LEU A 313 -4.38 15.36 -15.85
CA LEU A 313 -3.84 14.22 -15.14
C LEU A 313 -2.48 14.56 -14.52
N ARG A 314 -2.17 13.93 -13.39
CA ARG A 314 -0.85 13.93 -12.73
C ARG A 314 -0.49 12.50 -12.34
N TYR A 315 0.71 12.03 -12.70
CA TYR A 315 1.18 10.66 -12.50
C TYR A 315 2.53 10.64 -11.75
N GLU A 316 2.58 9.93 -10.64
CA GLU A 316 3.81 9.73 -9.83
C GLU A 316 3.63 8.45 -8.99
N PHE A 317 4.13 7.30 -9.47
CA PHE A 317 3.99 6.04 -8.74
C PHE A 317 4.74 6.06 -7.39
N ARG A 318 4.02 5.77 -6.31
CA ARG A 318 4.46 5.94 -4.90
C ARG A 318 4.78 7.40 -4.50
N GLY A 319 4.31 8.35 -5.31
CA GLY A 319 4.39 9.78 -5.07
C GLY A 319 3.50 10.31 -3.95
N SER A 320 3.12 11.58 -4.03
CA SER A 320 2.19 12.21 -3.06
C SER A 320 1.16 13.12 -3.73
N PRO A 321 -0.16 12.86 -3.54
CA PRO A 321 -1.20 13.69 -4.15
C PRO A 321 -1.20 15.11 -3.57
N ILE A 322 -1.60 16.07 -4.39
CA ILE A 322 -1.85 17.43 -3.95
C ILE A 322 -3.29 17.50 -3.47
N LEU A 323 -3.51 17.56 -2.16
CA LEU A 323 -4.84 17.54 -1.57
C LEU A 323 -5.59 18.86 -1.83
N TYR A 324 -6.82 18.76 -2.31
CA TYR A 324 -7.76 19.87 -2.50
C TYR A 324 -8.25 20.43 -1.16
N SER A 325 -8.54 19.54 -0.20
CA SER A 325 -8.94 19.85 1.18
C SER A 325 -8.14 19.00 2.16
N GLN A 326 -7.85 19.52 3.36
CA GLN A 326 -7.20 18.77 4.44
C GLN A 326 -8.17 18.12 5.43
N THR A 327 -9.47 18.44 5.39
CA THR A 327 -10.43 18.10 6.45
C THR A 327 -11.28 16.87 6.15
N ASP A 328 -11.37 16.46 4.89
CA ASP A 328 -12.31 15.44 4.40
C ASP A 328 -11.94 13.99 4.77
N ALA A 329 -12.65 13.00 4.20
CA ALA A 329 -12.39 11.58 4.46
C ALA A 329 -11.15 11.03 3.71
N VAL A 330 -10.69 11.70 2.66
CA VAL A 330 -9.61 11.27 1.76
C VAL A 330 -8.26 11.73 2.29
N ALA A 331 -8.15 13.00 2.70
CA ALA A 331 -6.96 13.59 3.32
C ALA A 331 -6.46 12.77 4.53
N LYS A 332 -7.39 12.20 5.30
CA LYS A 332 -7.10 11.34 6.47
C LYS A 332 -6.29 10.08 6.15
N PHE A 333 -6.21 9.65 4.88
CA PHE A 333 -5.33 8.55 4.45
C PHE A 333 -3.89 9.00 4.13
N PHE A 334 -3.66 10.31 3.91
CA PHE A 334 -2.38 10.89 3.50
C PHE A 334 -1.70 11.74 4.60
N HIS A 335 -2.43 12.09 5.66
CA HIS A 335 -1.91 12.77 6.86
C HIS A 335 -0.98 11.87 7.71
N ASP A 336 0.24 11.58 7.22
CA ASP A 336 1.24 10.81 7.95
C ASP A 336 2.32 11.70 8.62
N SER A 337 2.09 12.01 9.90
CA SER A 337 3.05 12.42 10.96
C SER A 337 4.18 13.45 10.70
N LYS A 338 4.17 14.26 9.62
CA LYS A 338 5.18 15.34 9.42
C LYS A 338 5.14 16.48 10.47
N GLY A 339 4.19 16.46 11.41
CA GLY A 339 4.14 17.35 12.59
C GLY A 339 4.56 16.70 13.92
N ALA A 340 5.04 15.45 13.92
CA ALA A 340 5.49 14.78 15.14
C ALA A 340 6.91 15.22 15.54
N SER A 341 7.00 16.39 16.20
CA SER A 341 8.26 16.88 16.77
C SER A 341 8.83 15.89 17.80
N SER A 342 10.17 15.80 17.85
CA SER A 342 10.93 14.75 18.54
C SER A 342 10.97 14.91 20.08
N GLY A 343 9.80 15.03 20.72
CA GLY A 343 9.67 15.22 22.17
C GLY A 343 8.35 14.74 22.80
N ALA A 344 7.35 14.32 22.01
CA ALA A 344 6.09 13.82 22.55
C ALA A 344 6.26 12.41 23.16
N ARG A 345 5.99 12.26 24.47
CA ARG A 345 5.94 10.96 25.16
C ARG A 345 4.93 10.04 24.48
N VAL A 346 5.35 8.83 24.12
CA VAL A 346 4.45 7.78 23.64
C VAL A 346 3.53 7.31 24.77
N THR A 347 2.30 7.83 24.80
CA THR A 347 1.21 7.23 25.56
C THR A 347 0.62 6.08 24.74
N THR A 348 0.64 4.87 25.31
CA THR A 348 0.19 3.64 24.64
C THR A 348 -1.34 3.53 24.60
N VAL A 349 -1.98 4.38 23.79
CA VAL A 349 -3.41 4.31 23.47
C VAL A 349 -3.57 4.34 21.96
N GLY A 350 -4.25 3.35 21.39
CA GLY A 350 -4.20 3.04 19.96
C GLY A 350 -4.97 4.00 19.05
N SER A 351 -4.41 5.19 18.78
CA SER A 351 -4.81 5.99 17.61
C SER A 351 -4.22 5.37 16.35
N GLY A 352 -4.98 4.45 15.73
CA GLY A 352 -4.54 3.74 14.54
C GLY A 352 -4.39 4.68 13.35
N ARG A 353 -3.22 4.68 12.70
CA ARG A 353 -3.00 5.47 11.47
C ARG A 353 -3.99 5.04 10.40
N ILE A 354 -4.90 5.94 10.04
CA ILE A 354 -5.83 5.75 8.93
C ILE A 354 -4.98 5.75 7.65
N ARG A 355 -5.01 4.64 6.92
CA ARG A 355 -4.24 4.41 5.68
C ARG A 355 -5.14 3.76 4.64
N ILE A 356 -4.80 3.94 3.36
CA ILE A 356 -5.57 3.40 2.23
C ILE A 356 -5.84 1.90 2.45
N PRO A 357 -7.09 1.41 2.29
CA PRO A 357 -7.44 0.01 2.49
C PRO A 357 -6.51 -0.94 1.72
N ARG A 358 -5.97 -1.95 2.41
CA ARG A 358 -5.05 -2.96 1.84
C ARG A 358 -5.69 -3.68 0.64
N CYS A 359 -4.84 -4.12 -0.29
CA CYS A 359 -5.28 -4.85 -1.47
C CYS A 359 -5.98 -6.17 -1.08
N GLU A 360 -7.25 -6.31 -1.45
CA GLU A 360 -8.13 -7.43 -1.05
C GLU A 360 -7.71 -8.81 -1.62
N TYR A 361 -6.80 -8.82 -2.59
CA TYR A 361 -6.34 -10.03 -3.29
C TYR A 361 -5.01 -10.58 -2.74
N CYS A 362 -4.18 -9.74 -2.09
CA CYS A 362 -2.85 -10.15 -1.61
C CYS A 362 -2.40 -9.53 -0.28
N GLY A 363 -3.21 -8.68 0.36
CA GLY A 363 -2.95 -8.10 1.68
C GLY A 363 -1.82 -7.05 1.76
N SER A 364 -1.19 -6.68 0.64
CA SER A 364 -0.24 -5.55 0.63
C SER A 364 -0.96 -4.24 0.91
N GLU A 365 -0.21 -3.19 1.26
CA GLU A 365 -0.78 -1.84 1.23
C GLU A 365 -1.08 -1.40 -0.21
N ARG A 366 -1.94 -0.39 -0.33
CA ARG A 366 -2.12 0.38 -1.55
C ARG A 366 -1.31 1.68 -1.43
N VAL A 367 -0.73 2.14 -2.53
CA VAL A 367 0.11 3.35 -2.64
C VAL A 367 -0.49 4.29 -3.69
N PHE A 368 -0.24 5.59 -3.55
CA PHE A 368 -0.58 6.57 -4.59
C PHE A 368 0.06 6.21 -5.93
N GLU A 369 -0.65 6.49 -7.02
CA GLU A 369 -0.09 6.37 -8.37
C GLU A 369 -0.47 7.54 -9.28
N LEU A 370 -1.75 7.95 -9.31
CA LEU A 370 -2.18 9.06 -10.16
C LEU A 370 -3.31 9.88 -9.54
N GLN A 371 -3.48 11.07 -10.08
CA GLN A 371 -4.43 12.08 -9.66
C GLN A 371 -5.05 12.77 -10.90
N LEU A 372 -6.38 12.74 -11.03
CA LEU A 372 -7.10 13.63 -11.96
C LEU A 372 -7.42 14.95 -11.25
N VAL A 373 -7.41 16.05 -12.00
CA VAL A 373 -7.61 17.42 -11.50
C VAL A 373 -8.76 18.13 -12.24
N PRO A 374 -9.30 19.26 -11.72
CA PRO A 374 -10.61 19.78 -12.16
C PRO A 374 -10.72 20.13 -13.64
N HIS A 375 -9.63 20.50 -14.32
CA HIS A 375 -9.67 20.81 -15.75
C HIS A 375 -10.13 19.62 -16.61
N ALA A 376 -9.92 18.38 -16.15
CA ALA A 376 -10.45 17.19 -16.82
C ALA A 376 -11.99 17.18 -16.87
N ILE A 377 -12.68 17.83 -15.93
CA ILE A 377 -14.14 18.00 -15.98
C ILE A 377 -14.51 18.89 -17.17
N SER A 378 -13.85 20.05 -17.30
CA SER A 378 -14.10 21.01 -18.38
C SER A 378 -13.93 20.35 -19.75
N VAL A 379 -12.83 19.63 -19.96
CA VAL A 379 -12.52 18.90 -21.20
C VAL A 379 -13.56 17.80 -21.50
N LEU A 380 -13.98 17.03 -20.49
CA LEU A 380 -14.95 15.95 -20.65
C LEU A 380 -16.38 16.44 -20.93
N GLU A 381 -16.74 17.63 -20.44
CA GLU A 381 -18.10 18.18 -20.53
C GLU A 381 -18.26 19.28 -21.60
N GLU A 382 -17.18 19.69 -22.29
CA GLU A 382 -17.10 20.81 -23.24
C GLU A 382 -18.21 20.82 -24.32
N ASP A 383 -18.48 19.67 -24.93
CA ASP A 383 -19.47 19.50 -26.01
C ASP A 383 -20.83 18.94 -25.53
N ARG A 384 -21.11 18.87 -24.22
CA ARG A 384 -22.32 18.20 -23.68
C ARG A 384 -23.51 19.12 -23.44
N ASP A 385 -24.40 19.17 -24.43
CA ASP A 385 -25.74 19.74 -24.33
C ASP A 385 -26.48 19.30 -23.04
N GLY A 386 -26.99 20.28 -22.29
CA GLY A 386 -27.78 20.07 -21.08
C GLY A 386 -26.99 19.99 -19.77
N ILE A 387 -25.66 19.86 -19.81
CA ILE A 387 -24.83 19.93 -18.60
C ILE A 387 -24.53 21.39 -18.21
N GLY A 388 -24.59 21.68 -16.90
CA GLY A 388 -23.87 22.82 -16.30
C GLY A 388 -24.58 24.19 -16.29
N MET A 389 -25.28 24.62 -17.35
CA MET A 389 -25.91 25.97 -17.42
C MET A 389 -27.33 26.02 -18.03
N GLY A 390 -28.20 25.07 -17.65
CA GLY A 390 -29.62 25.05 -18.08
C GLY A 390 -30.61 24.81 -16.93
N PRO A 391 -31.84 25.37 -16.96
CA PRO A 391 -32.82 25.31 -15.87
C PRO A 391 -33.56 23.96 -15.75
N LYS A 392 -32.88 22.84 -16.06
CA LYS A 392 -33.38 21.45 -15.95
C LYS A 392 -32.33 20.43 -15.47
N ASP A 393 -31.36 20.89 -14.67
CA ASP A 393 -30.74 20.13 -13.57
C ASP A 393 -30.10 18.76 -13.84
N ASP A 394 -29.41 18.55 -14.96
CA ASP A 394 -28.20 17.72 -14.95
C ASP A 394 -26.99 18.64 -14.72
N ALA A 395 -26.63 18.83 -13.43
CA ALA A 395 -25.36 19.47 -13.10
C ALA A 395 -24.22 18.47 -13.31
N GLY A 396 -23.11 18.98 -13.84
CA GLY A 396 -21.94 18.21 -14.21
C GLY A 396 -21.17 17.64 -13.02
N MET A 397 -19.95 17.20 -13.30
CA MET A 397 -19.05 16.72 -12.27
C MET A 397 -18.57 17.86 -11.35
N GLU A 398 -18.73 17.68 -10.03
CA GLU A 398 -18.34 18.66 -9.00
C GLU A 398 -17.22 18.09 -8.08
N TRP A 399 -16.07 17.73 -8.64
CA TRP A 399 -14.95 17.17 -7.88
C TRP A 399 -13.67 17.98 -7.98
N GLY A 400 -13.05 18.27 -6.82
CA GLY A 400 -11.79 18.99 -6.72
C GLY A 400 -10.58 18.12 -7.06
N THR A 401 -10.62 16.81 -6.79
CA THR A 401 -9.67 15.83 -7.36
C THR A 401 -10.12 14.38 -7.17
N ILE A 402 -9.78 13.50 -8.12
CA ILE A 402 -9.84 12.04 -7.98
C ILE A 402 -8.43 11.50 -7.80
N ILE A 403 -8.20 10.71 -6.76
CA ILE A 403 -6.90 10.15 -6.37
C ILE A 403 -6.97 8.61 -6.45
N LEU A 404 -6.09 8.00 -7.23
CA LEU A 404 -5.97 6.54 -7.35
C LEU A 404 -4.85 5.99 -6.45
N GLY A 405 -5.18 4.98 -5.64
CA GLY A 405 -4.23 4.17 -4.91
C GLY A 405 -4.29 2.70 -5.31
N VAL A 406 -3.20 2.15 -5.83
CA VAL A 406 -3.10 0.75 -6.32
C VAL A 406 -2.31 -0.17 -5.40
N CYS A 407 -2.43 -1.48 -5.58
CA CYS A 407 -1.59 -2.49 -4.94
C CYS A 407 -0.08 -2.21 -5.07
N SER A 408 0.63 -2.01 -3.94
CA SER A 408 2.06 -1.65 -3.92
C SER A 408 3.04 -2.70 -4.48
N LYS A 409 2.53 -3.92 -4.73
CA LYS A 409 3.23 -5.07 -5.33
C LYS A 409 2.71 -5.45 -6.71
N ASP A 410 1.84 -4.63 -7.31
CA ASP A 410 1.18 -4.87 -8.60
C ASP A 410 0.65 -6.32 -8.75
N CYS A 411 -0.23 -6.75 -7.85
CA CYS A 411 -0.61 -8.16 -7.81
C CYS A 411 -1.44 -8.58 -9.03
N ALA A 412 -0.83 -9.41 -9.88
CA ALA A 412 -1.42 -10.10 -11.03
C ALA A 412 -1.72 -11.59 -10.68
N PRO A 413 -2.46 -12.34 -11.52
CA PRO A 413 -2.63 -13.79 -11.37
C PRO A 413 -1.29 -14.53 -11.29
N ASP A 414 -1.27 -15.74 -10.72
CA ASP A 414 -0.05 -16.55 -10.64
C ASP A 414 0.34 -17.19 -11.99
N LYS A 415 -0.60 -17.27 -12.95
CA LYS A 415 -0.39 -17.88 -14.25
C LYS A 415 0.01 -16.85 -15.31
N VAL A 416 1.16 -17.07 -15.94
CA VAL A 416 1.68 -16.27 -17.07
C VAL A 416 0.69 -16.20 -18.22
N GLY A 417 0.61 -15.03 -18.87
CA GLY A 417 -0.28 -14.74 -19.99
C GLY A 417 -1.75 -14.53 -19.62
N VAL A 418 -2.15 -14.75 -18.37
CA VAL A 418 -3.54 -14.52 -17.92
C VAL A 418 -3.68 -13.11 -17.36
N THR A 419 -4.59 -12.35 -17.96
CA THR A 419 -5.06 -11.05 -17.44
C THR A 419 -5.91 -11.27 -16.18
N GLY A 420 -5.59 -10.56 -15.10
CA GLY A 420 -6.41 -10.51 -13.89
C GLY A 420 -6.94 -9.11 -13.62
N TRP A 421 -8.22 -9.03 -13.28
CA TRP A 421 -8.90 -7.79 -12.91
C TRP A 421 -8.89 -7.59 -11.39
N ARG A 422 -8.58 -6.38 -10.96
CA ARG A 422 -8.47 -5.98 -9.55
C ARG A 422 -9.14 -4.64 -9.35
N GLU A 423 -10.12 -4.54 -8.44
CA GLU A 423 -10.61 -3.23 -8.02
C GLU A 423 -9.59 -2.58 -7.09
N GLU A 424 -9.20 -1.35 -7.40
CA GLU A 424 -8.24 -0.56 -6.62
C GLU A 424 -8.96 0.62 -5.96
N TRP A 425 -8.27 1.33 -5.06
CA TRP A 425 -8.92 2.35 -4.26
C TRP A 425 -8.96 3.70 -4.99
N ALA A 426 -10.16 4.26 -5.12
CA ALA A 426 -10.37 5.64 -5.56
C ALA A 426 -10.82 6.50 -4.37
N GLY A 427 -10.04 7.53 -4.06
CA GLY A 427 -10.45 8.65 -3.21
C GLY A 427 -10.96 9.80 -4.07
N VAL A 428 -12.01 10.50 -3.64
CA VAL A 428 -12.53 11.68 -4.37
C VAL A 428 -12.75 12.80 -3.38
N GLN A 429 -12.03 13.91 -3.58
CA GLN A 429 -12.25 15.15 -2.85
C GLN A 429 -13.27 15.96 -3.67
N TRP A 430 -14.44 16.21 -3.10
CA TRP A 430 -15.54 16.87 -3.79
C TRP A 430 -15.49 18.38 -3.53
N GLU A 431 -16.00 19.18 -4.47
CA GLU A 431 -16.10 20.62 -4.23
C GLU A 431 -17.14 20.91 -3.13
N GLU A 432 -16.80 21.85 -2.24
CA GLU A 432 -17.67 22.28 -1.15
C GLU A 432 -18.82 23.13 -1.72
N SER A 433 -20.03 22.58 -1.68
CA SER A 433 -21.25 23.30 -2.04
C SER A 433 -21.51 24.40 -1.00
N LYS A 434 -21.45 25.66 -1.45
CA LYS A 434 -21.75 26.88 -0.67
C LYS A 434 -23.24 27.01 -0.33
#